data_AF-A0A3R9TGL5-F1
#
_entry.id   AF-A0A3R9TGL5-F1
#
_cell.length_a   1.000
_cell.length_b   1.000
_cell.length_c   1.000
_cell.angle_alpha   90.00
_cell.angle_beta   90.00
_cell.angle_gamma   90.00
#
_symmetry.space_group_name_H-M   'P 1'
#
loop_
_entity.id
_entity.type
_entity.pdbx_description
1 polymer ?
#
loop_
_entity_poly.entity_id
_entity_poly.type
_entity_poly.pdbx_seq_one_letter_code
_entity_poly.pdbx_strand_id
1 'polypeptide(L)'
;LEGLLLGGVPAVTMAWIAEEIAPEHLGKTMGLYIAGTAFGGMMGRVGMGILVEYFSWRTALGLLGAICFICSIAFLKLLPASRNFVQKKGLNLGFHIQMWRAHLSNTKLLRLFAIGFLLTSVFVTLFNYATFRLSGAPYSLSQTQISLIFLSYSFGMVSSSLAGSLADRFGKKTMMMSGFALMILGSLMTLLSSLFGIIIGIAFITTGFFITHSLTSSSVGAESKQAKAHASSLYLLF
;
A
#
# COMPACT_ATOMS: atom_id res chain seq x y z
N LEU A 1 -5.90 -11.33 -15.62
CA LEU A 1 -6.66 -12.26 -14.77
C LEU A 1 -6.36 -12.04 -13.29
N GLU A 2 -5.11 -12.21 -12.84
CA GLU A 2 -4.73 -12.00 -11.43
C GLU A 2 -5.12 -10.63 -10.88
N GLY A 3 -4.80 -9.53 -11.58
CA GLY A 3 -5.18 -8.19 -11.12
C GLY A 3 -6.69 -7.97 -10.98
N LEU A 4 -7.50 -8.60 -11.84
CA LEU A 4 -8.96 -8.50 -11.78
C LEU A 4 -9.52 -9.29 -10.58
N LEU A 5 -8.96 -10.48 -10.31
CA LEU A 5 -9.35 -11.30 -9.16
C LEU A 5 -8.89 -10.68 -7.83
N LEU A 6 -7.66 -10.18 -7.78
CA LEU A 6 -7.07 -9.58 -6.59
C LEU A 6 -7.66 -8.20 -6.26
N GLY A 7 -8.10 -7.43 -7.26
CA GLY A 7 -8.65 -6.09 -7.04
C GLY A 7 -9.88 -6.06 -6.13
N GLY A 8 -10.69 -7.12 -6.11
CA GLY A 8 -11.85 -7.23 -5.23
C GLY A 8 -11.50 -7.56 -3.77
N VAL A 9 -10.34 -8.18 -3.51
CA VAL A 9 -9.99 -8.72 -2.19
C VAL A 9 -9.89 -7.63 -1.13
N PRO A 10 -9.19 -6.48 -1.35
CA PRO A 10 -9.12 -5.43 -0.35
C PRO A 10 -10.46 -4.80 -0.03
N ALA A 11 -11.29 -4.57 -1.06
CA ALA A 11 -12.59 -3.96 -0.88
C ALA A 11 -13.53 -4.86 -0.05
N VAL A 12 -13.58 -6.16 -0.38
CA VAL A 12 -14.41 -7.15 0.33
C VAL A 12 -13.90 -7.37 1.75
N THR A 13 -12.58 -7.47 1.93
CA THR A 13 -11.98 -7.68 3.27
C THR A 13 -12.24 -6.49 4.18
N MET A 14 -12.06 -5.25 3.68
CA MET A 14 -12.36 -4.06 4.48
C MET A 14 -13.83 -3.95 4.85
N ALA A 15 -14.75 -4.30 3.95
CA ALA A 15 -16.18 -4.34 4.24
C ALA A 15 -16.50 -5.37 5.33
N TRP A 16 -15.98 -6.59 5.19
CA TRP A 16 -16.18 -7.65 6.18
C TRP A 16 -15.64 -7.28 7.56
N ILE A 17 -14.42 -6.70 7.64
CA ILE A 17 -13.85 -6.23 8.90
C ILE A 17 -14.74 -5.15 9.54
N ALA A 18 -15.28 -4.22 8.74
CA ALA A 18 -16.14 -3.15 9.23
C ALA A 18 -17.53 -3.65 9.71
N GLU A 19 -18.03 -4.74 9.15
CA GLU A 19 -19.33 -5.32 9.49
C GLU A 19 -19.27 -6.30 10.68
N GLU A 20 -18.16 -7.03 10.83
CA GLU A 20 -18.06 -8.11 11.83
C GLU A 20 -17.27 -7.74 13.09
N ILE A 21 -16.39 -6.73 13.04
CA ILE A 21 -15.55 -6.35 14.18
C ILE A 21 -16.21 -5.23 14.98
N ALA A 22 -16.28 -5.41 16.30
CA ALA A 22 -16.78 -4.40 17.22
C ALA A 22 -16.05 -3.05 17.04
N PRO A 23 -16.75 -1.90 17.11
CA PRO A 23 -16.16 -0.58 16.86
C PRO A 23 -14.87 -0.28 17.64
N GLU A 24 -14.79 -0.78 18.88
CA GLU A 24 -13.65 -0.65 19.79
C GLU A 24 -12.36 -1.31 19.24
N HIS A 25 -12.51 -2.40 18.47
CA HIS A 25 -11.39 -3.19 17.93
C HIS A 25 -11.15 -2.96 16.43
N LEU A 26 -12.04 -2.20 15.77
CA LEU A 26 -12.04 -2.00 14.33
C LEU A 26 -10.74 -1.36 13.83
N GLY A 27 -10.27 -0.30 14.50
CA GLY A 27 -9.04 0.41 14.13
C GLY A 27 -7.80 -0.47 14.22
N LYS A 28 -7.67 -1.27 15.29
CA LYS A 28 -6.57 -2.22 15.47
C LYS A 28 -6.57 -3.31 14.41
N THR A 29 -7.75 -3.85 14.08
CA THR A 29 -7.89 -4.92 13.08
C THR A 29 -7.60 -4.42 11.66
N MET A 30 -8.11 -3.23 11.32
CA MET A 30 -7.77 -2.55 10.05
C MET A 30 -6.27 -2.26 9.95
N GLY A 31 -5.65 -1.80 11.03
CA GLY A 31 -4.21 -1.57 11.10
C GLY A 31 -3.40 -2.85 10.86
N LEU A 32 -3.81 -3.97 11.47
CA LEU A 32 -3.18 -5.27 11.27
C LEU A 32 -3.33 -5.76 9.82
N TYR A 33 -4.50 -5.57 9.23
CA TYR A 33 -4.75 -5.90 7.81
C TYR A 33 -3.82 -5.11 6.88
N ILE A 34 -3.74 -3.79 7.05
CA ILE A 34 -2.87 -2.91 6.23
C ILE A 34 -1.38 -3.23 6.46
N ALA A 35 -0.97 -3.50 7.70
CA ALA A 35 0.40 -3.94 8.00
C ALA A 35 0.70 -5.29 7.30
N GLY A 36 -0.27 -6.21 7.29
CA GLY A 36 -0.17 -7.50 6.62
C GLY A 36 0.02 -7.38 5.10
N THR A 37 -0.69 -6.45 4.44
CA THR A 37 -0.53 -6.23 2.99
C THR A 37 0.84 -5.64 2.65
N ALA A 38 1.31 -4.66 3.44
CA ALA A 38 2.64 -4.09 3.28
C ALA A 38 3.75 -5.14 3.53
N PHE A 39 3.60 -5.94 4.59
CA PHE A 39 4.50 -7.05 4.90
C PHE A 39 4.52 -8.10 3.79
N GLY A 40 3.35 -8.48 3.27
CA GLY A 40 3.23 -9.42 2.15
C GLY A 40 3.90 -8.91 0.88
N GLY A 41 3.74 -7.63 0.55
CA GLY A 41 4.43 -7.01 -0.58
C GLY A 41 5.95 -7.01 -0.43
N MET A 42 6.44 -6.71 0.77
CA MET A 42 7.87 -6.77 1.11
C MET A 42 8.41 -8.20 1.03
N MET A 43 7.80 -9.13 1.78
CA MET A 43 8.27 -10.52 1.86
C MET A 43 8.13 -11.26 0.54
N GLY A 44 7.13 -10.93 -0.29
CA GLY A 44 7.01 -11.47 -1.63
C GLY A 44 8.21 -11.09 -2.51
N ARG A 45 8.67 -9.83 -2.43
CA ARG A 45 9.86 -9.36 -3.18
C ARG A 45 11.16 -9.94 -2.63
N VAL A 46 11.36 -9.89 -1.32
CA VAL A 46 12.56 -10.42 -0.64
C VAL A 46 12.66 -11.94 -0.82
N GLY A 47 11.58 -12.66 -0.53
CA GLY A 47 11.51 -14.11 -0.66
C GLY A 47 11.73 -14.58 -2.10
N MET A 48 11.09 -13.92 -3.08
CA MET A 48 11.32 -14.23 -4.49
C MET A 48 12.76 -13.95 -4.91
N GLY A 49 13.36 -12.85 -4.45
CA GLY A 49 14.77 -12.53 -4.75
C GLY A 49 15.73 -13.62 -4.27
N ILE A 50 15.57 -14.05 -3.02
CA ILE A 50 16.35 -15.16 -2.43
C ILE A 50 16.11 -16.46 -3.19
N LEU A 51 14.85 -16.82 -3.49
CA LEU A 51 14.53 -18.08 -4.15
C LEU A 51 15.14 -18.16 -5.56
N VAL A 52 15.16 -17.07 -6.32
CA VAL A 52 15.72 -17.04 -7.68
C VAL A 52 17.25 -17.17 -7.71
N GLU A 53 17.93 -16.92 -6.58
CA GLU A 53 19.38 -17.17 -6.47
C GLU A 53 19.72 -18.67 -6.46
N TYR A 54 18.88 -19.49 -5.83
CA TYR A 54 19.11 -20.94 -5.68
C TYR A 54 18.29 -21.80 -6.64
N PHE A 55 17.19 -21.26 -7.16
CA PHE A 55 16.22 -21.99 -7.98
C PHE A 55 15.90 -21.22 -9.27
N SER A 56 15.42 -21.95 -10.28
CA SER A 56 14.88 -21.29 -11.48
C SER A 56 13.68 -20.39 -11.13
N TRP A 57 13.43 -19.37 -11.95
CA TRP A 57 12.28 -18.48 -11.76
C TRP A 57 10.93 -19.22 -11.76
N ARG A 58 10.81 -20.34 -12.50
CA ARG A 58 9.61 -21.18 -12.55
C ARG A 58 9.36 -21.87 -11.22
N THR A 59 10.41 -22.46 -10.63
CA THR A 59 10.35 -23.13 -9.33
C THR A 59 10.11 -22.14 -8.19
N ALA A 60 10.72 -20.95 -8.24
CA ALA A 60 10.49 -19.89 -7.27
C ALA A 60 9.02 -19.39 -7.30
N LEU A 61 8.47 -19.14 -8.51
CA LEU A 61 7.05 -18.81 -8.67
C LEU A 61 6.14 -19.94 -8.19
N GLY A 62 6.48 -21.20 -8.49
CA GLY A 62 5.72 -22.36 -8.05
C GLY A 62 5.64 -22.49 -6.52
N LEU A 63 6.78 -22.28 -5.83
CA LEU A 63 6.85 -22.28 -4.37
C LEU A 63 6.02 -21.14 -3.77
N LEU A 64 6.15 -19.92 -4.30
CA LEU A 64 5.36 -18.78 -3.85
C LEU A 64 3.86 -19.02 -4.07
N GLY A 65 3.49 -19.56 -5.23
CA GLY A 65 2.11 -19.95 -5.54
C GLY A 65 1.58 -21.01 -4.59
N ALA A 66 2.38 -22.01 -4.22
CA ALA A 66 2.01 -23.02 -3.23
C ALA A 66 1.78 -22.41 -1.84
N ILE A 67 2.64 -21.48 -1.40
CA ILE A 67 2.45 -20.74 -0.14
C ILE A 67 1.15 -19.94 -0.18
N CYS A 68 0.90 -19.19 -1.27
CA CYS A 68 -0.34 -18.45 -1.44
C CYS A 68 -1.58 -19.36 -1.43
N PHE A 69 -1.49 -20.55 -2.03
CA PHE A 69 -2.56 -21.54 -2.04
C PHE A 69 -2.83 -22.10 -0.63
N ILE A 70 -1.78 -22.43 0.13
CA ILE A 70 -1.91 -22.87 1.53
C ILE A 70 -2.54 -21.78 2.39
N CYS A 71 -2.09 -20.52 2.26
CA CYS A 71 -2.67 -19.38 2.95
C CYS A 71 -4.15 -19.17 2.56
N SER A 72 -4.51 -19.38 1.30
CA SER A 72 -5.90 -19.31 0.83
C SER A 72 -6.77 -20.39 1.48
N ILE A 73 -6.29 -21.64 1.57
CA ILE A 73 -6.99 -22.72 2.28
C ILE A 73 -7.13 -22.38 3.78
N ALA A 74 -6.06 -21.89 4.41
CA ALA A 74 -6.09 -21.49 5.81
C ALA A 74 -7.11 -20.37 6.04
N PHE A 75 -7.13 -19.36 5.17
CA PHE A 75 -8.14 -18.29 5.20
C PHE A 75 -9.56 -18.85 5.09
N LEU A 76 -9.83 -19.77 4.15
CA LEU A 76 -11.15 -20.39 4.00
C LEU A 76 -11.58 -21.19 5.24
N LYS A 77 -10.64 -21.82 5.95
CA LYS A 77 -10.94 -22.60 7.17
C LYS A 77 -11.07 -21.75 8.43
N LEU A 78 -10.31 -20.65 8.51
CA LEU A 78 -10.24 -19.81 9.70
C LEU A 78 -11.21 -18.63 9.66
N LEU A 79 -11.65 -18.19 8.48
CA LEU A 79 -12.59 -17.09 8.34
C LEU A 79 -13.95 -17.52 8.91
N PRO A 80 -14.45 -16.87 9.98
CA PRO A 80 -15.78 -17.18 10.48
C PRO A 80 -16.83 -16.75 9.46
N ALA A 81 -17.91 -17.53 9.37
CA ALA A 81 -19.04 -17.17 8.53
C ALA A 81 -19.53 -15.75 8.89
N SER A 82 -19.78 -14.91 7.88
CA SER A 82 -20.34 -13.58 8.12
C SER A 82 -21.74 -13.72 8.74
N ARG A 83 -21.94 -13.08 9.90
CA ARG A 83 -23.18 -13.14 10.67
C ARG A 83 -23.94 -11.82 10.66
N ASN A 84 -23.26 -10.71 10.37
CA ASN A 84 -23.80 -9.36 10.43
C ASN A 84 -24.02 -8.73 9.05
N PHE A 85 -23.84 -9.48 7.97
CA PHE A 85 -24.11 -8.98 6.62
C PHE A 85 -25.59 -8.64 6.43
N VAL A 86 -25.88 -7.35 6.32
CA VAL A 86 -27.21 -6.86 5.94
C VAL A 86 -27.17 -6.44 4.47
N GLN A 87 -27.87 -7.21 3.63
CA GLN A 87 -27.97 -6.89 2.20
C GLN A 87 -28.62 -5.51 2.00
N LYS A 88 -27.81 -4.50 1.62
CA LYS A 88 -28.33 -3.18 1.26
C LYS A 88 -29.07 -3.27 -0.08
N LYS A 89 -30.40 -3.27 -0.03
CA LYS A 89 -31.27 -3.17 -1.21
C LYS A 89 -31.12 -1.78 -1.85
N GLY A 90 -31.06 -1.72 -3.20
CA GLY A 90 -30.99 -0.46 -3.95
C GLY A 90 -29.61 -0.07 -4.52
N LEU A 91 -28.58 -0.92 -4.36
CA LEU A 91 -27.28 -0.76 -5.01
C LEU A 91 -27.37 -1.19 -6.48
N ASN A 92 -27.93 -0.33 -7.33
CA ASN A 92 -27.90 -0.54 -8.79
C ASN A 92 -26.62 0.08 -9.41
N LEU A 93 -26.25 -0.35 -10.62
CA LEU A 93 -25.07 0.19 -11.31
C LEU A 93 -25.14 1.72 -11.46
N GLY A 94 -26.34 2.27 -11.66
CA GLY A 94 -26.59 3.72 -11.74
C GLY A 94 -26.20 4.47 -10.46
N PHE A 95 -26.49 3.91 -9.28
CA PHE A 95 -26.10 4.47 -8.00
C PHE A 95 -24.57 4.51 -7.85
N HIS A 96 -23.86 3.43 -8.22
CA HIS A 96 -22.40 3.41 -8.16
C HIS A 96 -21.77 4.48 -9.07
N ILE A 97 -22.25 4.60 -10.31
CA ILE A 97 -21.79 5.62 -11.27
C ILE A 97 -22.09 7.03 -10.74
N GLN A 98 -23.28 7.26 -10.19
CA GLN A 98 -23.66 8.56 -9.63
C GLN A 98 -22.77 8.95 -8.45
N MET A 99 -22.48 8.02 -7.53
CA MET A 99 -21.59 8.27 -6.39
C MET A 99 -20.16 8.56 -6.85
N TRP A 100 -19.61 7.82 -7.82
CA TRP A 100 -18.30 8.14 -8.37
C TRP A 100 -18.27 9.50 -9.06
N ARG A 101 -19.30 9.84 -9.86
CA ARG A 101 -19.39 11.16 -10.51
C ARG A 101 -19.46 12.28 -9.49
N ALA A 102 -20.20 12.10 -8.39
CA ALA A 102 -20.28 13.08 -7.31
C ALA A 102 -18.91 13.28 -6.64
N HIS A 103 -18.18 12.20 -6.34
CA HIS A 103 -16.84 12.28 -5.76
C HIS A 103 -15.82 12.90 -6.72
N LEU A 104 -15.89 12.58 -8.01
CA LEU A 104 -15.04 13.18 -9.05
C LEU A 104 -15.39 14.64 -9.33
N SER A 105 -16.59 15.10 -8.97
CA SER A 105 -16.96 16.52 -9.09
C SER A 105 -16.51 17.34 -7.87
N ASN A 106 -16.06 16.69 -6.79
CA ASN A 106 -15.58 17.37 -5.59
C ASN A 106 -14.08 17.70 -5.72
N THR A 107 -13.77 18.99 -5.90
CA THR A 107 -12.40 19.50 -6.07
C THR A 107 -11.45 19.11 -4.94
N LYS A 108 -11.93 18.98 -3.69
CA LYS A 108 -11.08 18.56 -2.57
C LYS A 108 -10.70 17.10 -2.67
N LEU A 109 -11.66 16.23 -3.03
CA LEU A 109 -11.40 14.81 -3.25
C LEU A 109 -10.48 14.59 -4.45
N LEU A 110 -10.69 15.32 -5.55
CA LEU A 110 -9.80 15.27 -6.71
C LEU A 110 -8.35 15.61 -6.34
N ARG A 111 -8.12 16.61 -5.46
CA ARG A 111 -6.76 16.93 -4.98
C ARG A 111 -6.16 15.77 -4.18
N LEU A 112 -6.94 15.11 -3.33
CA LEU A 112 -6.47 13.95 -2.58
C LEU A 112 -6.19 12.75 -3.49
N PHE A 113 -7.00 12.52 -4.52
CA PHE A 113 -6.76 11.49 -5.53
C PHE A 113 -5.50 11.79 -6.35
N ALA A 114 -5.31 13.04 -6.77
CA ALA A 114 -4.09 13.46 -7.47
C ALA A 114 -2.84 13.27 -6.60
N ILE A 115 -2.91 13.59 -5.30
CA ILE A 115 -1.82 13.32 -4.35
C ILE A 115 -1.56 11.81 -4.24
N GLY A 116 -2.61 10.99 -4.09
CA GLY A 116 -2.51 9.53 -4.08
C GLY A 116 -1.79 8.99 -5.31
N PHE A 117 -2.26 9.39 -6.50
CA PHE A 117 -1.68 9.03 -7.79
C PHE A 117 -0.20 9.40 -7.88
N LEU A 118 0.17 10.63 -7.53
CA LEU A 118 1.56 11.09 -7.61
C LEU A 118 2.46 10.34 -6.62
N LEU A 119 1.99 10.14 -5.38
CA LEU A 119 2.73 9.38 -4.37
C LEU A 119 2.99 7.95 -4.86
N THR A 120 1.95 7.25 -5.31
CA THR A 120 2.05 5.87 -5.79
C THR A 120 2.91 5.78 -7.04
N SER A 121 2.78 6.74 -7.96
CA SER A 121 3.60 6.82 -9.18
C SER A 121 5.08 6.97 -8.86
N VAL A 122 5.44 7.89 -7.96
CA VAL A 122 6.84 8.09 -7.54
C VAL A 122 7.37 6.82 -6.89
N PHE A 123 6.58 6.20 -6.00
CA PHE A 123 6.99 5.01 -5.28
C PHE A 123 7.20 3.79 -6.21
N VAL A 124 6.24 3.52 -7.10
CA VAL A 124 6.34 2.43 -8.08
C VAL A 124 7.48 2.68 -9.07
N THR A 125 7.66 3.91 -9.54
CA THR A 125 8.75 4.27 -10.46
C THR A 125 10.10 4.06 -9.80
N LEU A 126 10.27 4.53 -8.55
CA LEU A 126 11.52 4.37 -7.80
C LEU A 126 11.93 2.89 -7.71
N PHE A 127 11.04 2.01 -7.21
CA PHE A 127 11.40 0.61 -6.99
C PHE A 127 11.66 -0.14 -8.30
N ASN A 128 10.95 0.19 -9.38
CA ASN A 128 11.21 -0.38 -10.69
C ASN A 128 12.58 0.07 -11.24
N TYR A 129 12.85 1.38 -11.28
CA TYR A 129 14.11 1.90 -11.82
C TYR A 129 15.32 1.58 -10.94
N ALA A 130 15.17 1.59 -9.61
CA ALA A 130 16.24 1.21 -8.69
C ALA A 130 16.70 -0.22 -8.94
N THR A 131 15.77 -1.14 -9.23
CA THR A 131 16.08 -2.53 -9.58
C THR A 131 16.96 -2.58 -10.82
N PHE A 132 16.55 -1.93 -11.91
CA PHE A 132 17.34 -1.92 -13.15
C PHE A 132 18.70 -1.24 -12.97
N ARG A 133 18.73 -0.05 -12.35
CA ARG A 133 19.95 0.71 -12.14
C ARG A 133 20.98 -0.04 -11.30
N LEU A 134 20.54 -0.70 -10.23
CA LEU A 134 21.45 -1.40 -9.32
C LEU A 134 21.89 -2.77 -9.85
N SER A 135 21.12 -3.38 -10.77
CA SER A 135 21.53 -4.59 -11.48
C SER A 135 22.61 -4.33 -12.55
N GLY A 136 22.66 -3.11 -13.08
CA GLY A 136 23.65 -2.71 -14.09
C GLY A 136 24.95 -2.15 -13.49
N ALA A 137 25.94 -1.92 -14.35
CA ALA A 137 27.15 -1.19 -13.97
C ALA A 137 26.81 0.22 -13.46
N PRO A 138 27.52 0.75 -12.43
CA PRO A 138 28.71 0.19 -11.79
C PRO A 138 28.43 -0.79 -10.63
N TYR A 139 27.18 -1.02 -10.24
CA TYR A 139 26.86 -1.74 -9.00
C TYR A 139 26.78 -3.25 -9.17
N SER A 140 26.22 -3.71 -10.30
CA SER A 140 26.10 -5.13 -10.66
C SER A 140 25.56 -6.02 -9.53
N LEU A 141 24.59 -5.51 -8.76
CA LEU A 141 24.04 -6.23 -7.63
C LEU A 141 23.26 -7.46 -8.09
N SER A 142 23.39 -8.55 -7.32
CA SER A 142 22.57 -9.74 -7.48
C SER A 142 21.09 -9.46 -7.20
N GLN A 143 20.22 -10.33 -7.71
CA GLN A 143 18.77 -10.25 -7.47
C GLN A 143 18.44 -10.26 -5.97
N THR A 144 19.16 -11.06 -5.18
CA THR A 144 19.00 -11.12 -3.73
C THR A 144 19.36 -9.78 -3.08
N GLN A 145 20.52 -9.19 -3.40
CA GLN A 145 20.93 -7.90 -2.86
C GLN A 145 19.93 -6.78 -3.19
N ILE A 146 19.40 -6.76 -4.42
CA ILE A 146 18.37 -5.80 -4.81
C ILE A 146 17.07 -6.04 -4.04
N SER A 147 16.69 -7.31 -3.84
CA SER A 147 15.47 -7.65 -3.11
C SER A 147 15.51 -7.20 -1.65
N LEU A 148 16.69 -7.20 -1.02
CA LEU A 148 16.87 -6.72 0.37
C LEU A 148 16.54 -5.24 0.53
N ILE A 149 16.58 -4.44 -0.54
CA ILE A 149 16.19 -3.03 -0.50
C ILE A 149 14.71 -2.89 -0.12
N PHE A 150 13.87 -3.85 -0.48
CA PHE A 150 12.44 -3.83 -0.11
C PHE A 150 12.23 -3.98 1.40
N LEU A 151 13.23 -4.41 2.18
CA LEU A 151 13.17 -4.34 3.65
C LEU A 151 12.96 -2.91 4.16
N SER A 152 13.24 -1.89 3.33
CA SER A 152 12.91 -0.49 3.62
C SER A 152 11.43 -0.27 3.92
N TYR A 153 10.54 -1.14 3.41
CA TYR A 153 9.10 -1.10 3.69
C TYR A 153 8.83 -1.22 5.19
N SER A 154 9.70 -1.86 5.96
CA SER A 154 9.61 -1.91 7.42
C SER A 154 9.61 -0.53 8.05
N PHE A 155 10.47 0.38 7.58
CA PHE A 155 10.45 1.77 8.05
C PHE A 155 9.15 2.47 7.69
N GLY A 156 8.62 2.21 6.48
CA GLY A 156 7.32 2.71 6.04
C GLY A 156 6.15 2.21 6.89
N MET A 157 6.13 0.91 7.23
CA MET A 157 5.11 0.32 8.09
C MET A 157 5.09 1.01 9.47
N VAL A 158 6.25 1.15 10.09
CA VAL A 158 6.38 1.83 11.39
C VAL A 158 6.04 3.32 11.30
N SER A 159 6.51 4.01 10.25
CA SER A 159 6.22 5.44 10.10
C SER A 159 4.74 5.71 9.84
N SER A 160 4.05 4.85 9.10
CA SER A 160 2.62 5.01 8.80
C SER A 160 1.74 4.90 10.05
N SER A 161 2.07 4.00 10.98
CA SER A 161 1.32 3.83 12.23
C SER A 161 1.55 5.02 13.16
N LEU A 162 2.78 5.54 13.22
CA LEU A 162 3.13 6.73 14.00
C LEU A 162 2.56 8.02 13.38
N ALA A 163 2.45 8.09 12.05
CA ALA A 163 2.02 9.29 11.33
C ALA A 163 0.66 9.83 11.79
N GLY A 164 -0.30 8.94 12.12
CA GLY A 164 -1.61 9.34 12.64
C GLY A 164 -1.49 10.08 13.97
N SER A 165 -0.85 9.45 14.96
CA SER A 165 -0.65 10.04 16.29
C SER A 165 0.17 11.35 16.25
N LEU A 166 1.17 11.43 15.38
CA LEU A 166 1.98 12.62 15.19
C LEU A 166 1.20 13.72 14.45
N ALA A 167 0.32 13.36 13.52
CA ALA A 167 -0.56 14.32 12.86
C ALA A 167 -1.59 14.92 13.81
N ASP A 168 -2.07 14.16 14.80
CA ASP A 168 -2.96 14.69 15.84
C ASP A 168 -2.25 15.72 16.73
N ARG A 169 -0.96 15.50 17.02
CA ARG A 169 -0.14 16.41 17.84
C ARG A 169 0.40 17.63 17.10
N PHE A 170 0.92 17.44 15.89
CA PHE A 170 1.65 18.47 15.13
C PHE A 170 0.85 19.05 13.95
N GLY A 171 -0.34 18.51 13.70
CA GLY A 171 -1.20 18.88 12.59
C GLY A 171 -0.90 18.07 11.32
N LYS A 172 -1.99 17.62 10.68
CA LYS A 172 -1.95 16.81 9.45
C LYS A 172 -1.14 17.44 8.31
N LYS A 173 -1.29 18.76 8.10
CA LYS A 173 -0.58 19.49 7.05
C LYS A 173 0.94 19.45 7.27
N THR A 174 1.39 19.73 8.49
CA THR A 174 2.81 19.69 8.87
C THR A 174 3.40 18.31 8.63
N MET A 175 2.67 17.28 9.05
CA MET A 175 3.12 15.90 8.92
C MET A 175 3.20 15.47 7.44
N MET A 176 2.22 15.84 6.61
CA MET A 176 2.29 15.64 5.16
C MET A 176 3.47 16.39 4.51
N MET A 177 3.72 17.64 4.90
CA MET A 177 4.86 18.41 4.38
C MET A 177 6.21 17.76 4.73
N SER A 178 6.35 17.22 5.93
CA SER A 178 7.57 16.49 6.30
C SER A 178 7.74 15.19 5.50
N GLY A 179 6.65 14.49 5.18
CA GLY A 179 6.67 13.32 4.31
C GLY A 179 7.13 13.67 2.90
N PHE A 180 6.62 14.76 2.31
CA PHE A 180 7.12 15.27 1.03
C PHE A 180 8.59 15.71 1.09
N ALA A 181 9.00 16.38 2.17
CA ALA A 181 10.40 16.77 2.35
C ALA A 181 11.33 15.55 2.39
N LEU A 182 10.95 14.48 3.10
CA LEU A 182 11.68 13.21 3.12
C LEU A 182 11.75 12.57 1.73
N MET A 183 10.66 12.60 0.95
CA MET A 183 10.67 12.07 -0.42
C MET A 183 11.59 12.87 -1.34
N ILE A 184 11.60 14.20 -1.24
CA ILE A 184 12.50 15.06 -2.03
C ILE A 184 13.96 14.80 -1.63
N LEU A 185 14.26 14.83 -0.33
CA LEU A 185 15.61 14.55 0.18
C LEU A 185 16.09 13.16 -0.24
N GLY A 186 15.25 12.15 -0.08
CA GLY A 186 15.58 10.79 -0.50
C GLY A 186 15.80 10.69 -2.00
N SER A 187 15.01 11.39 -2.82
CA SER A 187 15.21 11.45 -4.28
C SER A 187 16.56 12.07 -4.64
N LEU A 188 16.93 13.17 -3.99
CA LEU A 188 18.25 13.79 -4.17
C LEU A 188 19.39 12.85 -3.75
N MET A 189 19.22 12.11 -2.65
CA MET A 189 20.21 11.12 -2.21
C MET A 189 20.36 9.96 -3.21
N THR A 190 19.30 9.58 -3.92
CA THR A 190 19.42 8.54 -4.97
C THR A 190 20.25 9.00 -6.17
N LEU A 191 20.49 10.30 -6.35
CA LEU A 191 21.38 10.81 -7.41
C LEU A 191 22.86 10.58 -7.09
N LEU A 192 23.20 10.27 -5.84
CA LEU A 192 24.57 9.95 -5.45
C LEU A 192 25.06 8.67 -6.17
N SER A 193 26.37 8.60 -6.38
CA SER A 193 27.05 7.38 -6.85
C SER A 193 27.35 6.39 -5.72
N SER A 194 27.14 6.79 -4.47
CA SER A 194 27.34 5.91 -3.31
C SER A 194 26.14 4.98 -3.14
N LEU A 195 26.39 3.67 -3.15
CA LEU A 195 25.36 2.65 -2.91
C LEU A 195 24.64 2.88 -1.57
N PHE A 196 25.39 3.21 -0.52
CA PHE A 196 24.81 3.52 0.79
C PHE A 196 23.89 4.74 0.73
N GLY A 197 24.31 5.80 0.03
CA GLY A 197 23.49 6.99 -0.20
C GLY A 197 22.18 6.67 -0.93
N ILE A 198 22.22 5.79 -1.94
CA ILE A 198 21.03 5.33 -2.66
C ILE A 198 20.09 4.56 -1.73
N ILE A 199 20.60 3.63 -0.93
CA ILE A 199 19.78 2.81 -0.01
C ILE A 199 19.10 3.69 1.03
N ILE A 200 19.84 4.63 1.65
CA ILE A 200 19.25 5.59 2.61
C ILE A 200 18.23 6.49 1.91
N GLY A 201 18.50 6.92 0.69
CA GLY A 201 17.56 7.69 -0.12
C GLY A 201 16.25 6.94 -0.36
N ILE A 202 16.32 5.65 -0.71
CA ILE A 202 15.14 4.78 -0.87
C ILE A 202 14.39 4.63 0.46
N ALA A 203 15.09 4.48 1.58
CA ALA A 203 14.46 4.42 2.90
C ALA A 203 13.73 5.72 3.25
N PHE A 204 14.30 6.89 2.93
CA PHE A 204 13.64 8.19 3.12
C PHE A 204 12.41 8.35 2.24
N ILE A 205 12.49 7.99 0.95
CA ILE A 205 11.33 8.02 0.06
C ILE A 205 10.25 7.08 0.57
N THR A 206 10.63 5.86 1.01
CA THR A 206 9.68 4.89 1.57
C THR A 206 8.99 5.45 2.79
N THR A 207 9.75 6.00 3.74
CA THR A 207 9.22 6.59 4.97
C THR A 207 8.26 7.75 4.67
N GLY A 208 8.68 8.68 3.80
CA GLY A 208 7.89 9.84 3.41
C GLY A 208 6.62 9.48 2.63
N PHE A 209 6.71 8.49 1.74
CA PHE A 209 5.56 7.93 1.03
C PHE A 209 4.53 7.38 2.02
N PHE A 210 4.94 6.49 2.93
CA PHE A 210 4.01 5.85 3.88
C PHE A 210 3.35 6.85 4.83
N ILE A 211 4.07 7.86 5.31
CA ILE A 211 3.51 8.97 6.10
C ILE A 211 2.45 9.73 5.30
N THR A 212 2.80 10.16 4.09
CA THR A 212 1.93 11.03 3.29
C THR A 212 0.72 10.26 2.75
N HIS A 213 0.93 9.01 2.34
CA HIS A 213 -0.11 8.11 1.84
C HIS A 213 -1.12 7.75 2.93
N SER A 214 -0.69 7.40 4.15
CA SER A 214 -1.62 7.10 5.26
C SER A 214 -2.48 8.32 5.64
N LEU A 215 -1.88 9.51 5.68
CA LEU A 215 -2.59 10.75 5.96
C LEU A 215 -3.53 11.15 4.81
N THR A 216 -3.12 10.98 3.56
CA THR A 216 -3.97 11.28 2.41
C THR A 216 -5.16 10.32 2.35
N SER A 217 -4.93 9.02 2.51
CA SER A 217 -5.96 7.98 2.55
C SER A 217 -6.99 8.24 3.65
N SER A 218 -6.54 8.58 4.86
CA SER A 218 -7.46 8.95 5.95
C SER A 218 -8.23 10.25 5.68
N SER A 219 -7.64 11.22 4.96
CA SER A 219 -8.36 12.44 4.55
C SER A 219 -9.51 12.14 3.59
N VAL A 220 -9.34 11.18 2.68
CA VAL A 220 -10.40 10.80 1.73
C VAL A 220 -11.62 10.28 2.49
N GLY A 221 -11.41 9.43 3.50
CA GLY A 221 -12.49 8.93 4.34
C GLY A 221 -13.19 10.01 5.19
N ALA A 222 -12.44 11.05 5.60
CA ALA A 222 -12.97 12.17 6.38
C ALA A 222 -13.74 13.19 5.51
N GLU A 223 -13.29 13.46 4.29
CA GLU A 223 -13.95 14.41 3.37
C GLU A 223 -15.18 13.77 2.69
N SER A 224 -15.23 12.44 2.59
CA SER A 224 -16.37 11.71 2.03
C SER A 224 -17.52 11.58 3.03
N LYS A 225 -18.56 12.40 2.84
CA LYS A 225 -19.79 12.39 3.67
C LYS A 225 -20.74 11.23 3.35
N GLN A 226 -20.69 10.69 2.14
CA GLN A 226 -21.55 9.61 1.65
C GLN A 226 -20.73 8.62 0.81
N ALA A 227 -21.10 7.34 0.83
CA ALA A 227 -20.45 6.32 0.01
C ALA A 227 -18.90 6.31 0.16
N LYS A 228 -18.41 6.26 1.41
CA LYS A 228 -16.97 6.28 1.75
C LYS A 228 -16.17 5.21 0.99
N ALA A 229 -16.75 4.02 0.83
CA ALA A 229 -16.14 2.93 0.07
C ALA A 229 -15.84 3.33 -1.39
N HIS A 230 -16.72 4.07 -2.06
CA HIS A 230 -16.51 4.56 -3.43
C HIS A 230 -15.40 5.61 -3.51
N ALA A 231 -15.30 6.48 -2.51
CA ALA A 231 -14.22 7.47 -2.45
C ALA A 231 -12.87 6.79 -2.19
N SER A 232 -12.81 5.83 -1.26
CA SER A 232 -11.61 5.02 -1.02
C SER A 232 -11.23 4.16 -2.22
N SER A 233 -12.20 3.60 -2.95
CA SER A 233 -11.90 2.82 -4.17
C SER A 233 -11.33 3.70 -5.29
N LEU A 234 -11.84 4.92 -5.46
CA LEU A 234 -11.27 5.88 -6.40
C LEU A 234 -9.85 6.27 -5.97
N TYR A 235 -9.62 6.52 -4.68
CA TYR A 235 -8.27 6.81 -4.17
C TYR A 235 -7.27 5.67 -4.39
N LEU A 236 -7.71 4.41 -4.29
CA LEU A 236 -6.83 3.25 -4.55
C LEU A 236 -6.66 2.95 -6.05
N LEU A 237 -7.57 3.44 -6.90
CA LEU A 237 -7.47 3.33 -8.36
C LEU A 237 -6.43 4.31 -8.92
N PHE A 238 -6.37 5.52 -8.34
CA PHE A 238 -5.44 6.59 -8.71
C PHE A 238 -4.12 6.45 -7.95
#